data_AF-A0A421BM58-F1
#
_entry.id   AF-A0A421BM58-F1
#
_cell.length_a   1.000
_cell.length_b   1.000
_cell.length_c   1.000
_cell.angle_alpha   90.00
_cell.angle_beta   90.00
_cell.angle_gamma   90.00
#
_symmetry.space_group_name_H-M   'P 1'
#
loop_
_entity.id
_entity.type
_entity.pdbx_description
1 polymer ?
#
loop_
_entity_poly.entity_id
_entity_poly.type
_entity_poly.pdbx_seq_one_letter_code
_entity_poly.pdbx_strand_id
1 'polypeptide(L)'
;MSYTPILPFSGYAGWSLLNRTMERQMTAFTASQDIQRSETYFREKIGSIKTAEDLVADRRLLTVALGAFGLEGDINNKHFILKVLNEGTLEPGSLANALSDKSYFKLSEAFGFGDFSVPRTQLSDFADEILQKYESRQFEAAVGETDDSLRLALSARRELPEIAAKQSTQRAGWYAVIGSRPMSSYLQTALGLPSQVASLDVDQQVEIYRQKAFEVLGSSDLSVLAASDSLEKLNRLYFARVQIAEVSFTSPAAVALTLLQS
;
A
#
# COMPACT_ATOMS: atom_id res chain seq x y z
N MET A 1 -7.67 22.34 -6.53
CA MET A 1 -6.20 22.36 -6.41
C MET A 1 -5.86 21.10 -5.66
N SER A 2 -5.01 20.23 -6.22
CA SER A 2 -4.56 19.04 -5.52
C SER A 2 -3.81 19.46 -4.26
N TYR A 3 -4.02 18.73 -3.18
CA TYR A 3 -3.27 18.92 -1.94
C TYR A 3 -1.79 18.60 -2.15
N THR A 4 -0.89 19.39 -1.59
CA THR A 4 0.56 19.11 -1.59
C THR A 4 1.07 18.98 -0.15
N PRO A 5 1.68 17.84 0.22
CA PRO A 5 2.23 17.66 1.55
C PRO A 5 3.44 18.57 1.81
N ILE A 6 3.61 18.99 3.07
CA ILE A 6 4.71 19.86 3.49
C ILE A 6 5.91 18.99 3.89
N LEU A 7 6.84 18.81 2.95
CA LEU A 7 8.01 17.92 3.09
C LEU A 7 9.32 18.64 2.69
N PRO A 8 9.85 19.54 3.55
CA PRO A 8 11.08 20.30 3.27
C PRO A 8 12.37 19.47 3.33
N PHE A 9 12.30 18.24 3.85
CA PHE A 9 13.44 17.33 4.01
C PHE A 9 13.06 15.95 3.47
N SER A 10 14.04 15.22 2.92
CA SER A 10 13.92 13.82 2.52
C SER A 10 14.48 12.87 3.57
N GLY A 11 14.39 11.56 3.31
CA GLY A 11 14.97 10.52 4.14
C GLY A 11 14.41 10.49 5.57
N TYR A 12 15.23 10.07 6.54
CA TYR A 12 14.77 9.90 7.93
C TYR A 12 14.36 11.22 8.61
N ALA A 13 15.00 12.34 8.26
CA ALA A 13 14.60 13.66 8.76
C ALA A 13 13.21 14.06 8.24
N GLY A 14 12.95 13.82 6.94
CA GLY A 14 11.63 13.96 6.33
C GLY A 14 10.58 13.09 7.01
N TRP A 15 10.91 11.82 7.25
CA TRP A 15 10.04 10.86 7.95
C TRP A 15 9.68 11.31 9.37
N SER A 16 10.66 11.74 10.16
CA SER A 16 10.42 12.24 11.53
C SER A 16 9.51 13.46 11.54
N LEU A 17 9.73 14.41 10.62
CA LEU A 17 8.88 15.59 10.47
C LEU A 17 7.46 15.22 10.04
N LEU A 18 7.33 14.34 9.04
CA LEU A 18 6.05 13.85 8.54
C LEU A 18 5.27 13.18 9.67
N ASN A 19 5.88 12.28 10.43
CA ASN A 19 5.24 11.65 11.59
C ASN A 19 4.73 12.66 12.61
N ARG A 20 5.52 13.69 12.92
CA ARG A 20 5.13 14.74 13.89
C ARG A 20 4.03 15.67 13.38
N THR A 21 3.93 15.86 12.06
CA THR A 21 2.97 16.79 11.43
C THR A 21 1.79 16.09 10.78
N MET A 22 1.76 14.76 10.85
CA MET A 22 0.85 13.92 10.10
C MET A 22 -0.61 14.25 10.30
N GLU A 23 -1.04 14.36 11.55
CA GLU A 23 -2.43 14.63 11.90
C GLU A 23 -2.91 15.92 11.22
N ARG A 24 -2.11 17.00 11.34
CA ARG A 24 -2.41 18.29 10.70
C ARG A 24 -2.42 18.20 9.17
N GLN A 25 -1.47 17.47 8.59
CA GLN A 25 -1.39 17.27 7.16
C GLN A 25 -2.58 16.45 6.63
N MET A 26 -2.99 15.39 7.34
CA MET A 26 -4.15 14.59 7.00
C MET A 26 -5.44 15.41 7.12
N THR A 27 -5.62 16.20 8.18
CA THR A 27 -6.79 17.09 8.30
C THR A 27 -6.87 18.09 7.16
N ALA A 28 -5.74 18.70 6.77
CA ALA A 28 -5.71 19.61 5.62
C ALA A 28 -5.99 18.89 4.29
N PHE A 29 -5.50 17.65 4.15
CA PHE A 29 -5.73 16.80 2.99
C PHE A 29 -7.20 16.41 2.84
N THR A 30 -7.84 15.89 3.88
CA THR A 30 -9.26 15.49 3.84
C THR A 30 -10.18 16.70 3.68
N ALA A 31 -9.80 17.87 4.16
CA ALA A 31 -10.52 19.12 3.93
C ALA A 31 -10.41 19.65 2.49
N SER A 32 -9.56 19.06 1.63
CA SER A 32 -9.43 19.50 0.25
C SER A 32 -10.71 19.23 -0.55
N GLN A 33 -11.06 20.17 -1.44
CA GLN A 33 -12.32 20.12 -2.19
C GLN A 33 -12.45 18.87 -3.07
N ASP A 34 -11.33 18.36 -3.60
CA ASP A 34 -11.34 17.19 -4.48
C ASP A 34 -11.67 15.92 -3.69
N ILE A 35 -11.10 15.77 -2.49
CA ILE A 35 -11.36 14.66 -1.59
C ILE A 35 -12.80 14.72 -1.04
N GLN A 36 -13.24 15.87 -0.53
CA GLN A 36 -14.61 16.08 -0.04
C GLN A 36 -15.68 15.74 -1.10
N ARG A 37 -15.44 16.12 -2.37
CA ARG A 37 -16.38 15.82 -3.46
C ARG A 37 -16.46 14.33 -3.79
N SER A 38 -15.35 13.60 -3.69
CA SER A 38 -15.31 12.16 -3.89
C SER A 38 -15.99 11.42 -2.73
N GLU A 39 -15.68 11.80 -1.49
CA GLU A 39 -16.29 11.24 -0.28
C GLU A 39 -17.81 11.44 -0.25
N THR A 40 -18.27 12.66 -0.48
CA THR A 40 -19.71 12.99 -0.46
C THR A 40 -20.46 12.14 -1.48
N TYR A 41 -19.95 12.08 -2.72
CA TYR A 41 -20.58 11.30 -3.78
C TYR A 41 -20.59 9.80 -3.47
N PHE A 42 -19.48 9.26 -2.95
CA PHE A 42 -19.39 7.86 -2.59
C PHE A 42 -20.40 7.51 -1.50
N ARG A 43 -20.43 8.29 -0.41
CA ARG A 43 -21.35 8.08 0.72
C ARG A 43 -22.82 8.13 0.31
N GLU A 44 -23.19 9.04 -0.59
CA GLU A 44 -24.57 9.18 -1.08
C GLU A 44 -25.01 8.04 -2.03
N LYS A 45 -24.08 7.47 -2.79
CA LYS A 45 -24.43 6.58 -3.92
C LYS A 45 -24.08 5.13 -3.70
N ILE A 46 -23.06 4.81 -2.89
CA ILE A 46 -22.55 3.44 -2.79
C ILE A 46 -23.59 2.44 -2.25
N GLY A 47 -24.47 2.88 -1.35
CA GLY A 47 -25.55 2.04 -0.81
C GLY A 47 -26.58 1.58 -1.85
N SER A 48 -26.63 2.23 -3.02
CA SER A 48 -27.53 1.82 -4.11
C SER A 48 -26.94 0.73 -5.02
N ILE A 49 -25.63 0.47 -4.94
CA ILE A 49 -24.90 -0.45 -5.79
C ILE A 49 -25.11 -1.89 -5.30
N LYS A 50 -25.61 -2.76 -6.17
CA LYS A 50 -25.93 -4.16 -5.80
C LYS A 50 -25.11 -5.19 -6.56
N THR A 51 -24.45 -4.80 -7.65
CA THR A 51 -23.65 -5.70 -8.47
C THR A 51 -22.29 -5.09 -8.80
N ALA A 52 -21.36 -5.92 -9.25
CA ALA A 52 -20.08 -5.44 -9.75
C ALA A 52 -20.25 -4.60 -11.02
N GLU A 53 -21.25 -4.92 -11.86
CA GLU A 53 -21.61 -4.15 -13.05
C GLU A 53 -22.03 -2.72 -12.67
N ASP A 54 -22.85 -2.57 -11.63
CA ASP A 54 -23.29 -1.26 -11.12
C ASP A 54 -22.08 -0.43 -10.69
N LEU A 55 -21.13 -1.04 -9.96
CA LEU A 55 -19.92 -0.35 -9.51
C LEU A 55 -19.03 0.08 -10.67
N VAL A 56 -18.78 -0.81 -11.64
CA VAL A 56 -17.87 -0.56 -12.77
C VAL A 56 -18.48 0.40 -13.80
N ALA A 57 -19.82 0.50 -13.84
CA ALA A 57 -20.54 1.48 -14.64
C ALA A 57 -20.33 2.92 -14.12
N ASP A 58 -20.33 3.13 -12.80
CA ASP A 58 -20.08 4.44 -12.19
C ASP A 58 -18.57 4.69 -11.99
N ARG A 59 -17.97 5.48 -12.90
CA ARG A 59 -16.54 5.79 -12.84
C ARG A 59 -16.13 6.48 -11.53
N ARG A 60 -16.97 7.31 -10.92
CA ARG A 60 -16.61 8.04 -9.69
C ARG A 60 -16.57 7.09 -8.50
N LEU A 61 -17.54 6.19 -8.40
CA LEU A 61 -17.52 5.14 -7.37
C LEU A 61 -16.35 4.18 -7.59
N LEU A 62 -16.10 3.78 -8.84
CA LEU A 62 -14.97 2.93 -9.18
C LEU A 62 -13.62 3.59 -8.83
N THR A 63 -13.47 4.90 -9.04
CA THR A 63 -12.24 5.62 -8.65
C THR A 63 -11.99 5.56 -7.15
N VAL A 64 -13.01 5.78 -6.32
CA VAL A 64 -12.87 5.70 -4.86
C VAL A 64 -12.61 4.26 -4.43
N ALA A 65 -13.35 3.30 -4.99
CA ALA A 65 -13.17 1.88 -4.72
C ALA A 65 -11.75 1.44 -5.04
N LEU A 66 -11.26 1.65 -6.26
CA LEU A 66 -9.91 1.26 -6.65
C LEU A 66 -8.84 2.01 -5.85
N GLY A 67 -9.04 3.30 -5.58
CA GLY A 67 -8.11 4.10 -4.78
C GLY A 67 -7.98 3.61 -3.33
N ALA A 68 -9.05 3.10 -2.73
CA ALA A 68 -9.01 2.51 -1.40
C ALA A 68 -8.09 1.27 -1.32
N PHE A 69 -7.85 0.61 -2.44
CA PHE A 69 -7.00 -0.59 -2.53
C PHE A 69 -5.70 -0.36 -3.31
N GLY A 70 -5.38 0.88 -3.72
CA GLY A 70 -4.16 1.20 -4.48
C GLY A 70 -4.15 0.67 -5.91
N LEU A 71 -5.34 0.58 -6.53
CA LEU A 71 -5.56 0.05 -7.88
C LEU A 71 -5.95 1.17 -8.87
N GLU A 72 -5.57 2.43 -8.62
CA GLU A 72 -6.03 3.57 -9.43
C GLU A 72 -5.63 3.45 -10.91
N GLY A 73 -4.48 2.83 -11.18
CA GLY A 73 -3.96 2.59 -12.53
C GLY A 73 -4.88 1.73 -13.40
N ASP A 74 -5.73 0.91 -12.78
CA ASP A 74 -6.63 -0.03 -13.48
C ASP A 74 -8.04 0.52 -13.70
N ILE A 75 -8.26 1.83 -13.51
CA ILE A 75 -9.55 2.49 -13.72
C ILE A 75 -10.13 2.30 -15.13
N ASN A 76 -9.27 2.05 -16.13
CA ASN A 76 -9.69 1.79 -17.51
C ASN A 76 -9.81 0.28 -17.82
N ASN A 77 -9.36 -0.59 -16.91
CA ASN A 77 -9.31 -2.04 -17.08
C ASN A 77 -10.63 -2.71 -16.64
N LYS A 78 -11.76 -2.12 -17.06
CA LYS A 78 -13.11 -2.40 -16.52
C LYS A 78 -13.49 -3.89 -16.57
N HIS A 79 -13.21 -4.56 -17.68
CA HIS A 79 -13.55 -5.99 -17.83
C HIS A 79 -12.78 -6.87 -16.85
N PHE A 80 -11.52 -6.55 -16.59
CA PHE A 80 -10.70 -7.28 -15.65
C PHE A 80 -11.21 -7.07 -14.22
N ILE A 81 -11.46 -5.81 -13.82
CA ILE A 81 -12.03 -5.49 -12.50
C ILE A 81 -13.39 -6.17 -12.30
N LEU A 82 -14.26 -6.11 -13.31
CA LEU A 82 -15.57 -6.76 -13.26
C LEU A 82 -15.43 -8.28 -13.03
N LYS A 83 -14.52 -8.93 -13.74
CA LYS A 83 -14.24 -10.36 -13.57
C LYS A 83 -13.74 -10.70 -12.17
N VAL A 84 -12.80 -9.91 -11.64
CA VAL A 84 -12.28 -10.07 -10.27
C VAL A 84 -13.41 -9.98 -9.24
N LEU A 85 -14.27 -8.95 -9.34
CA LEU A 85 -15.37 -8.74 -8.39
C LEU A 85 -16.47 -9.81 -8.49
N ASN A 86 -16.76 -10.29 -9.69
CA ASN A 86 -17.80 -11.30 -9.93
C ASN A 86 -17.39 -12.71 -9.51
N GLU A 87 -16.13 -13.09 -9.70
CA GLU A 87 -15.64 -14.42 -9.28
C GLU A 87 -15.43 -14.53 -7.76
N GLY A 88 -15.38 -13.41 -7.04
CA GLY A 88 -15.24 -13.40 -5.59
C GLY A 88 -13.89 -13.94 -5.10
N THR A 89 -13.90 -14.37 -3.85
CA THR A 89 -12.74 -14.87 -3.10
C THR A 89 -12.98 -16.22 -2.43
N LEU A 90 -14.23 -16.67 -2.28
CA LEU A 90 -14.56 -17.90 -1.55
C LEU A 90 -14.12 -19.18 -2.28
N GLU A 91 -14.20 -19.21 -3.62
CA GLU A 91 -13.80 -20.38 -4.40
C GLU A 91 -12.26 -20.42 -4.55
N PRO A 92 -11.58 -21.54 -4.25
CA PRO A 92 -10.12 -21.62 -4.35
C PRO A 92 -9.56 -21.26 -5.74
N GLY A 93 -10.36 -21.48 -6.78
CA GLY A 93 -10.02 -21.19 -8.18
C GLY A 93 -10.35 -19.77 -8.65
N SER A 94 -10.95 -18.91 -7.82
CA SER A 94 -11.29 -17.54 -8.22
C SER A 94 -10.07 -16.75 -8.66
N LEU A 95 -10.22 -15.91 -9.68
CA LEU A 95 -9.15 -15.09 -10.25
C LEU A 95 -8.43 -14.28 -9.16
N ALA A 96 -9.16 -13.69 -8.23
CA ALA A 96 -8.58 -12.91 -7.13
C ALA A 96 -7.59 -13.72 -6.27
N ASN A 97 -7.83 -15.03 -6.10
CA ASN A 97 -6.95 -15.94 -5.35
C ASN A 97 -5.66 -16.27 -6.13
N ALA A 98 -5.76 -16.40 -7.45
CA ALA A 98 -4.66 -16.73 -8.34
C ALA A 98 -3.70 -15.55 -8.62
N LEU A 99 -4.16 -14.30 -8.45
CA LEU A 99 -3.33 -13.13 -8.69
C LEU A 99 -2.20 -12.99 -7.68
N SER A 100 -1.03 -12.60 -8.17
CA SER A 100 0.13 -12.30 -7.32
C SER A 100 -0.09 -11.05 -6.46
N ASP A 101 -0.69 -10.01 -7.04
CA ASP A 101 -1.07 -8.80 -6.32
C ASP A 101 -2.35 -9.04 -5.52
N LYS A 102 -2.20 -9.08 -4.19
CA LYS A 102 -3.32 -9.35 -3.27
C LYS A 102 -4.24 -8.15 -3.04
N SER A 103 -3.98 -7.00 -3.66
CA SER A 103 -4.89 -5.84 -3.61
C SER A 103 -6.22 -6.13 -4.29
N TYR A 104 -6.22 -6.95 -5.35
CA TYR A 104 -7.43 -7.42 -6.03
C TYR A 104 -8.28 -8.36 -5.16
N PHE A 105 -7.64 -9.26 -4.43
CA PHE A 105 -8.30 -10.09 -3.42
C PHE A 105 -8.98 -9.23 -2.37
N LYS A 106 -8.27 -8.25 -1.79
CA LYS A 106 -8.81 -7.34 -0.77
C LYS A 106 -9.98 -6.52 -1.29
N LEU A 107 -9.92 -6.04 -2.54
CA LEU A 107 -11.02 -5.34 -3.19
C LEU A 107 -12.25 -6.26 -3.30
N SER A 108 -12.08 -7.47 -3.84
CA SER A 108 -13.18 -8.42 -4.02
C SER A 108 -13.80 -8.84 -2.69
N GLU A 109 -12.97 -9.18 -1.70
CA GLU A 109 -13.40 -9.53 -0.33
C GLU A 109 -14.18 -8.38 0.33
N ALA A 110 -13.72 -7.14 0.16
CA ALA A 110 -14.36 -5.99 0.79
C ALA A 110 -15.76 -5.72 0.23
N PHE A 111 -15.95 -5.82 -1.07
CA PHE A 111 -17.25 -5.56 -1.70
C PHE A 111 -18.19 -6.79 -1.65
N GLY A 112 -17.62 -7.99 -1.77
CA GLY A 112 -18.33 -9.25 -1.59
C GLY A 112 -19.38 -9.57 -2.66
N PHE A 113 -19.31 -8.97 -3.85
CA PHE A 113 -20.29 -9.20 -4.92
C PHE A 113 -20.36 -10.66 -5.39
N GLY A 114 -19.20 -11.31 -5.56
CA GLY A 114 -19.13 -12.74 -5.92
C GLY A 114 -19.21 -13.70 -4.73
N ASP A 115 -19.13 -13.19 -3.50
CA ASP A 115 -19.04 -14.02 -2.28
C ASP A 115 -20.39 -14.18 -1.58
N PHE A 116 -21.26 -13.17 -1.68
CA PHE A 116 -22.52 -13.11 -0.93
C PHE A 116 -23.69 -12.70 -1.82
N SER A 117 -24.88 -13.22 -1.53
CA SER A 117 -26.12 -12.84 -2.23
C SER A 117 -26.55 -11.40 -1.95
N VAL A 118 -26.14 -10.85 -0.80
CA VAL A 118 -26.29 -9.44 -0.45
C VAL A 118 -24.88 -8.85 -0.32
N PRO A 119 -24.49 -7.91 -1.18
CA PRO A 119 -23.15 -7.34 -1.12
C PRO A 119 -22.97 -6.45 0.10
N ARG A 120 -21.72 -6.26 0.51
CA ARG A 120 -21.36 -5.44 1.68
C ARG A 120 -21.68 -3.96 1.50
N THR A 121 -21.88 -3.50 0.26
CA THR A 121 -22.35 -2.14 -0.05
C THR A 121 -23.67 -1.78 0.64
N GLN A 122 -24.48 -2.77 1.04
CA GLN A 122 -25.75 -2.57 1.75
C GLN A 122 -25.56 -2.35 3.26
N LEU A 123 -24.35 -2.54 3.81
CA LEU A 123 -24.06 -2.29 5.22
C LEU A 123 -23.95 -0.78 5.46
N SER A 124 -24.48 -0.30 6.58
CA SER A 124 -24.54 1.14 6.90
C SER A 124 -23.17 1.78 7.12
N ASP A 125 -22.20 1.00 7.57
CA ASP A 125 -20.82 1.41 7.86
C ASP A 125 -19.86 1.20 6.67
N PHE A 126 -20.31 0.53 5.61
CA PHE A 126 -19.46 0.20 4.46
C PHE A 126 -18.87 1.44 3.79
N ALA A 127 -19.67 2.50 3.64
CA ALA A 127 -19.20 3.73 3.01
C ALA A 127 -18.00 4.31 3.77
N ASP A 128 -18.12 4.43 5.09
CA ASP A 128 -17.05 5.01 5.92
C ASP A 128 -15.84 4.08 6.02
N GLU A 129 -16.02 2.75 6.02
CA GLU A 129 -14.92 1.77 5.96
C GLU A 129 -14.05 1.98 4.70
N ILE A 130 -14.68 2.10 3.53
CA ILE A 130 -13.95 2.29 2.27
C ILE A 130 -13.35 3.69 2.18
N LEU A 131 -14.05 4.71 2.66
CA LEU A 131 -13.55 6.09 2.64
C LEU A 131 -12.32 6.28 3.53
N GLN A 132 -12.27 5.67 4.72
CA GLN A 132 -11.06 5.71 5.56
C GLN A 132 -9.83 5.10 4.87
N LYS A 133 -10.04 3.99 4.13
CA LYS A 133 -8.97 3.37 3.32
C LYS A 133 -8.57 4.29 2.17
N TYR A 134 -9.54 4.87 1.47
CA TYR A 134 -9.33 5.81 0.39
C TYR A 134 -8.53 7.03 0.85
N GLU A 135 -8.92 7.69 1.93
CA GLU A 135 -8.22 8.85 2.51
C GLU A 135 -6.75 8.51 2.81
N SER A 136 -6.53 7.40 3.51
CA SER A 136 -5.18 6.94 3.86
C SER A 136 -4.32 6.71 2.61
N ARG A 137 -4.88 6.02 1.59
CA ARG A 137 -4.19 5.71 0.35
C ARG A 137 -3.90 6.94 -0.50
N GLN A 138 -4.85 7.85 -0.62
CA GLN A 138 -4.66 9.07 -1.39
C GLN A 138 -3.68 10.02 -0.70
N PHE A 139 -3.64 10.04 0.64
CA PHE A 139 -2.60 10.76 1.37
C PHE A 139 -1.21 10.13 1.16
N GLU A 140 -1.11 8.80 1.24
CA GLU A 140 0.12 8.06 0.89
C GLU A 140 0.58 8.42 -0.54
N ALA A 141 -0.35 8.42 -1.51
CA ALA A 141 -0.08 8.77 -2.90
C ALA A 141 0.43 10.22 -3.04
N ALA A 142 -0.24 11.19 -2.42
CA ALA A 142 0.19 12.59 -2.43
C ALA A 142 1.58 12.79 -1.81
N VAL A 143 1.92 12.03 -0.76
CA VAL A 143 3.28 12.01 -0.21
C VAL A 143 4.26 11.41 -1.21
N GLY A 144 3.89 10.34 -1.89
CA GLY A 144 4.71 9.67 -2.89
C GLY A 144 4.99 10.49 -4.15
N GLU A 145 4.10 11.42 -4.52
CA GLU A 145 4.37 12.40 -5.57
C GLU A 145 5.56 13.31 -5.23
N THR A 146 5.82 13.51 -3.92
CA THR A 146 6.95 14.32 -3.44
C THR A 146 8.17 13.45 -3.12
N ASP A 147 7.98 12.33 -2.40
CA ASP A 147 9.03 11.41 -2.00
C ASP A 147 8.48 9.97 -1.88
N ASP A 148 8.87 9.12 -2.83
CA ASP A 148 8.43 7.71 -2.91
C ASP A 148 8.85 6.90 -1.68
N SER A 149 9.99 7.24 -1.07
CA SER A 149 10.50 6.53 0.10
C SER A 149 9.65 6.80 1.33
N LEU A 150 9.15 8.04 1.48
CA LEU A 150 8.18 8.38 2.52
C LEU A 150 6.84 7.67 2.30
N ARG A 151 6.37 7.55 1.05
CA ARG A 151 5.17 6.77 0.73
C ARG A 151 5.32 5.32 1.17
N LEU A 152 6.42 4.66 0.80
CA LEU A 152 6.65 3.25 1.15
C LEU A 152 6.69 3.04 2.68
N ALA A 153 7.30 3.96 3.43
CA ALA A 153 7.31 3.92 4.88
C ALA A 153 5.89 4.10 5.49
N LEU A 154 5.06 4.99 4.92
CA LEU A 154 3.66 5.15 5.34
C LEU A 154 2.84 3.87 5.06
N SER A 155 2.96 3.32 3.86
CA SER A 155 2.28 2.06 3.49
C SER A 155 2.71 0.92 4.41
N ALA A 156 4.00 0.83 4.74
CA ALA A 156 4.52 -0.19 5.64
C ALA A 156 3.94 -0.07 7.05
N ARG A 157 3.87 1.15 7.59
CA ARG A 157 3.30 1.43 8.91
C ARG A 157 1.82 1.05 9.00
N ARG A 158 1.06 1.19 7.90
CA ARG A 158 -0.36 0.79 7.86
C ARG A 158 -0.53 -0.71 7.62
N GLU A 159 0.17 -1.27 6.63
CA GLU A 159 -0.06 -2.65 6.20
C GLU A 159 0.59 -3.69 7.10
N LEU A 160 1.75 -3.41 7.73
CA LEU A 160 2.45 -4.42 8.52
C LEU A 160 1.63 -4.87 9.75
N PRO A 161 1.03 -3.97 10.55
CA PRO A 161 0.14 -4.37 11.64
C PRO A 161 -1.12 -5.10 11.15
N GLU A 162 -1.72 -4.67 10.03
CA GLU A 162 -2.88 -5.34 9.44
C GLU A 162 -2.54 -6.78 9.02
N ILE A 163 -1.38 -7.00 8.39
CA ILE A 163 -0.91 -8.32 7.99
C ILE A 163 -0.62 -9.17 9.23
N ALA A 164 0.07 -8.62 10.24
CA ALA A 164 0.36 -9.35 11.46
C ALA A 164 -0.92 -9.80 12.19
N ALA A 165 -1.96 -8.96 12.23
CA ALA A 165 -3.20 -9.25 12.93
C ALA A 165 -4.11 -10.27 12.20
N LYS A 166 -4.11 -10.30 10.86
CA LYS A 166 -5.05 -11.10 10.07
C LYS A 166 -4.63 -12.56 9.85
N GLN A 167 -3.36 -12.89 10.05
CA GLN A 167 -2.80 -14.13 9.52
C GLN A 167 -2.78 -15.23 10.58
N SER A 168 -3.27 -16.40 10.19
CA SER A 168 -3.34 -17.58 11.07
C SER A 168 -1.96 -18.16 11.41
N THR A 169 -0.96 -17.91 10.55
CA THR A 169 0.41 -18.38 10.74
C THR A 169 1.42 -17.32 10.30
N GLN A 170 2.62 -17.35 10.90
CA GLN A 170 3.72 -16.49 10.51
C GLN A 170 4.08 -16.63 9.02
N ARG A 171 4.08 -17.87 8.50
CA ARG A 171 4.41 -18.13 7.09
C ARG A 171 3.39 -17.48 6.15
N ALA A 172 2.08 -17.58 6.46
CA ALA A 172 1.03 -16.90 5.70
C ALA A 172 1.22 -15.38 5.67
N GLY A 173 1.62 -14.77 6.79
CA GLY A 173 1.93 -13.34 6.82
C GLY A 173 3.12 -12.95 5.95
N TRP A 174 4.17 -13.76 5.90
CA TRP A 174 5.31 -13.48 5.01
C TRP A 174 4.95 -13.61 3.52
N TYR A 175 4.06 -14.53 3.14
CA TYR A 175 3.49 -14.55 1.79
C TYR A 175 2.69 -13.28 1.50
N ALA A 176 1.88 -12.80 2.45
CA ALA A 176 1.12 -11.57 2.29
C ALA A 176 2.03 -10.33 2.16
N VAL A 177 3.15 -10.30 2.90
CA VAL A 177 4.21 -9.30 2.77
C VAL A 177 4.81 -9.30 1.37
N ILE A 178 5.19 -10.47 0.84
CA ILE A 178 5.82 -10.60 -0.48
C ILE A 178 4.82 -10.30 -1.61
N GLY A 179 3.56 -10.69 -1.45
CA GLY A 179 2.49 -10.42 -2.42
C GLY A 179 2.02 -8.96 -2.45
N SER A 180 2.43 -8.12 -1.49
CA SER A 180 2.20 -6.67 -1.52
C SER A 180 3.43 -5.98 -2.10
N ARG A 181 3.28 -5.28 -3.24
CA ARG A 181 4.39 -4.57 -3.90
C ARG A 181 5.02 -3.48 -3.00
N PRO A 182 4.24 -2.61 -2.32
CA PRO A 182 4.82 -1.65 -1.38
C PRO A 182 5.57 -2.33 -0.23
N MET A 183 4.99 -3.38 0.34
CA MET A 183 5.56 -4.05 1.52
C MET A 183 6.84 -4.83 1.19
N SER A 184 6.83 -5.59 0.10
CA SER A 184 8.01 -6.30 -0.39
C SER A 184 9.14 -5.34 -0.71
N SER A 185 8.86 -4.24 -1.43
CA SER A 185 9.86 -3.21 -1.74
C SER A 185 10.45 -2.55 -0.47
N TYR A 186 9.57 -2.17 0.48
CA TYR A 186 9.99 -1.58 1.74
C TYR A 186 10.87 -2.54 2.54
N LEU A 187 10.44 -3.78 2.78
CA LEU A 187 11.20 -4.74 3.58
C LEU A 187 12.45 -5.25 2.87
N GLN A 188 12.43 -5.42 1.54
CA GLN A 188 13.64 -5.73 0.78
C GLN A 188 14.73 -4.68 1.05
N THR A 189 14.34 -3.41 0.94
CA THR A 189 15.24 -2.28 1.19
C THR A 189 15.64 -2.24 2.66
N ALA A 190 14.69 -2.28 3.60
CA ALA A 190 14.95 -2.20 5.04
C ALA A 190 15.81 -3.35 5.59
N LEU A 191 15.76 -4.52 4.97
CA LEU A 191 16.58 -5.68 5.33
C LEU A 191 17.91 -5.72 4.55
N GLY A 192 18.08 -4.88 3.54
CA GLY A 192 19.26 -4.86 2.67
C GLY A 192 19.37 -6.10 1.79
N LEU A 193 18.22 -6.61 1.35
CA LEU A 193 18.15 -7.77 0.47
C LEU A 193 18.39 -7.32 -0.98
N PRO A 194 19.16 -8.10 -1.76
CA PRO A 194 19.42 -7.78 -3.16
C PRO A 194 18.15 -7.94 -4.02
N SER A 195 18.08 -7.21 -5.14
CA SER A 195 16.91 -7.23 -6.05
C SER A 195 16.65 -8.61 -6.64
N GLN A 196 17.70 -9.43 -6.79
CA GLN A 196 17.65 -10.79 -7.31
C GLN A 196 16.78 -11.72 -6.45
N VAL A 197 16.57 -11.42 -5.16
CA VAL A 197 15.68 -12.22 -4.30
C VAL A 197 14.26 -12.26 -4.89
N ALA A 198 13.78 -11.18 -5.51
CA ALA A 198 12.44 -11.12 -6.08
C ALA A 198 12.23 -12.07 -7.27
N SER A 199 13.31 -12.60 -7.88
CA SER A 199 13.24 -13.59 -8.97
C SER A 199 13.20 -15.05 -8.50
N LEU A 200 13.37 -15.30 -7.20
CA LEU A 200 13.36 -16.64 -6.64
C LEU A 200 11.93 -17.17 -6.48
N ASP A 201 11.81 -18.46 -6.24
CA ASP A 201 10.53 -19.05 -5.83
C ASP A 201 10.02 -18.40 -4.52
N VAL A 202 8.71 -18.23 -4.41
CA VAL A 202 8.10 -17.49 -3.28
C VAL A 202 8.44 -18.14 -1.93
N ASP A 203 8.58 -19.46 -1.86
CA ASP A 203 8.98 -20.14 -0.62
C ASP A 203 10.41 -19.79 -0.21
N GLN A 204 11.31 -19.71 -1.19
CA GLN A 204 12.69 -19.29 -0.97
C GLN A 204 12.76 -17.82 -0.57
N GLN A 205 11.93 -16.97 -1.19
CA GLN A 205 11.81 -15.56 -0.79
C GLN A 205 11.38 -15.44 0.67
N VAL A 206 10.32 -16.15 1.08
CA VAL A 206 9.85 -16.15 2.48
C VAL A 206 10.98 -16.52 3.44
N GLU A 207 11.74 -17.58 3.14
CA GLU A 207 12.83 -18.03 4.00
C GLU A 207 13.94 -16.98 4.12
N ILE A 208 14.35 -16.39 3.00
CA ILE A 208 15.38 -15.33 2.97
C ILE A 208 14.94 -14.11 3.76
N TYR A 209 13.70 -13.64 3.58
CA TYR A 209 13.17 -12.49 4.31
C TYR A 209 13.11 -12.76 5.81
N ARG A 210 12.63 -13.94 6.21
CA ARG A 210 12.54 -14.34 7.62
C ARG A 210 13.90 -14.44 8.28
N GLN A 211 14.84 -15.12 7.64
CA GLN A 211 16.20 -15.24 8.12
C GLN A 211 16.84 -13.86 8.28
N LYS A 212 16.68 -12.99 7.27
CA LYS A 212 17.27 -11.65 7.34
C LYS A 212 16.61 -10.75 8.37
N ALA A 213 15.29 -10.84 8.54
CA ALA A 213 14.58 -10.15 9.60
C ALA A 213 15.08 -10.59 10.97
N PHE A 214 15.27 -11.89 11.19
CA PHE A 214 15.84 -12.40 12.44
C PHE A 214 17.25 -11.87 12.69
N GLU A 215 18.14 -11.90 11.69
CA GLU A 215 19.51 -11.37 11.81
C GLU A 215 19.56 -9.88 12.17
N VAL A 216 18.69 -9.07 11.56
CA VAL A 216 18.74 -7.60 11.68
C VAL A 216 17.92 -7.09 12.87
N LEU A 217 16.78 -7.72 13.15
CA LEU A 217 15.77 -7.25 14.09
C LEU A 217 15.67 -8.13 15.35
N GLY A 218 16.25 -9.33 15.33
CA GLY A 218 16.18 -10.30 16.42
C GLY A 218 14.90 -11.15 16.43
N SER A 219 14.02 -10.97 15.45
CA SER A 219 12.79 -11.74 15.29
C SER A 219 12.36 -11.77 13.82
N SER A 220 11.69 -12.87 13.43
CA SER A 220 10.94 -12.97 12.17
C SER A 220 9.42 -13.00 12.39
N ASP A 221 8.99 -12.80 13.64
CA ASP A 221 7.57 -12.73 13.99
C ASP A 221 7.00 -11.38 13.59
N LEU A 222 6.05 -11.37 12.66
CA LEU A 222 5.45 -10.15 12.13
C LEU A 222 4.73 -9.31 13.19
N SER A 223 4.20 -9.93 14.25
CA SER A 223 3.58 -9.21 15.36
C SER A 223 4.60 -8.45 16.18
N VAL A 224 5.81 -9.01 16.33
CA VAL A 224 6.94 -8.32 16.96
C VAL A 224 7.47 -7.21 16.04
N LEU A 225 7.52 -7.46 14.73
CA LEU A 225 7.99 -6.48 13.75
C LEU A 225 7.02 -5.30 13.57
N ALA A 226 5.72 -5.54 13.75
CA ALA A 226 4.66 -4.53 13.70
C ALA A 226 4.58 -3.65 14.95
N ALA A 227 5.29 -4.00 16.04
CA ALA A 227 5.36 -3.17 17.23
C ALA A 227 6.05 -1.83 16.93
N SER A 228 5.67 -0.77 17.66
CA SER A 228 6.16 0.59 17.46
C SER A 228 7.69 0.69 17.41
N ASP A 229 8.37 -0.01 18.33
CA ASP A 229 9.83 0.07 18.47
C ASP A 229 10.54 -0.63 17.31
N SER A 230 10.02 -1.78 16.87
CA SER A 230 10.52 -2.52 15.71
C SER A 230 10.28 -1.76 14.42
N LEU A 231 9.10 -1.15 14.25
CA LEU A 231 8.78 -0.30 13.11
C LEU A 231 9.71 0.91 13.04
N GLU A 232 10.02 1.55 14.18
CA GLU A 232 10.95 2.66 14.22
C GLU A 232 12.37 2.24 13.83
N LYS A 233 12.84 1.08 14.33
CA LYS A 233 14.13 0.50 13.92
C LYS A 233 14.15 0.18 12.42
N LEU A 234 13.07 -0.42 11.89
CA LEU A 234 12.90 -0.71 10.46
C LEU A 234 12.96 0.57 9.62
N ASN A 235 12.26 1.63 10.02
CA ASN A 235 12.26 2.91 9.30
C ASN A 235 13.68 3.52 9.26
N ARG A 236 14.41 3.53 10.39
CA ARG A 236 15.80 4.01 10.41
C ARG A 236 16.69 3.23 9.44
N LEU A 237 16.57 1.91 9.46
CA LEU A 237 17.32 1.00 8.58
C LEU A 237 16.95 1.15 7.10
N TYR A 238 15.67 1.39 6.82
CA TYR A 238 15.14 1.67 5.49
C TYR A 238 15.73 2.96 4.93
N PHE A 239 15.54 4.09 5.63
CA PHE A 239 16.00 5.39 5.15
C PHE A 239 17.53 5.48 5.08
N ALA A 240 18.26 4.85 6.01
CA ALA A 240 19.72 4.78 5.91
C ALA A 240 20.16 4.10 4.61
N ARG A 241 19.47 3.03 4.18
CA ARG A 241 19.80 2.32 2.94
C ARG A 241 19.35 3.06 1.68
N VAL A 242 18.19 3.73 1.72
CA VAL A 242 17.77 4.63 0.63
C VAL A 242 18.84 5.70 0.40
N GLN A 243 19.32 6.35 1.46
CA GLN A 243 20.36 7.38 1.36
C GLN A 243 21.71 6.83 0.87
N ILE A 244 22.11 5.63 1.30
CA ILE A 244 23.34 4.98 0.80
C ILE A 244 23.22 4.67 -0.70
N ALA A 245 22.06 4.22 -1.16
CA ALA A 245 21.82 3.95 -2.57
C ALA A 245 21.94 5.24 -3.41
N GLU A 246 21.35 6.35 -2.97
CA GLU A 246 21.44 7.65 -3.64
C GLU A 246 22.88 8.19 -3.73
N VAL A 247 23.66 8.04 -2.65
CA VAL A 247 25.08 8.45 -2.64
C VAL A 247 25.93 7.60 -3.59
N SER A 248 25.59 6.32 -3.75
CA SER A 248 26.32 5.42 -4.66
C SER A 248 26.17 5.79 -6.14
N PHE A 249 25.07 6.46 -6.51
CA PHE A 249 24.88 7.02 -7.87
C PHE A 249 25.68 8.30 -8.12
N THR A 250 26.04 9.05 -7.07
CA THR A 250 26.84 10.28 -7.14
C THR A 250 28.34 9.99 -6.96
N SER A 251 28.85 8.99 -7.67
CA SER A 251 30.29 8.69 -7.65
C SER A 251 31.12 9.89 -8.16
N PRO A 252 32.38 10.07 -7.72
CA PRO A 252 33.27 11.11 -8.24
C PRO A 252 33.42 11.09 -9.77
N ALA A 253 33.27 9.91 -10.38
CA ALA A 253 33.27 9.74 -11.83
C ALA A 253 32.01 10.35 -12.49
N ALA A 254 30.84 10.27 -11.85
CA ALA A 254 29.61 10.91 -12.33
C ALA A 254 29.68 12.44 -12.20
N VAL A 255 30.28 12.95 -11.11
CA VAL A 255 30.54 14.39 -10.93
C VAL A 255 31.57 14.92 -11.93
N ALA A 256 32.61 14.13 -12.22
CA ALA A 256 33.57 14.48 -13.26
C ALA A 256 32.93 14.50 -14.65
N LEU A 257 32.00 13.58 -14.95
CA LEU A 257 31.30 13.52 -16.23
C LEU A 257 30.36 14.72 -16.43
N THR A 258 29.63 15.14 -15.40
CA THR A 258 28.73 16.30 -15.47
C THR A 258 29.52 17.62 -15.61
N LEU A 259 30.69 17.73 -14.99
CA LEU A 259 31.59 18.88 -15.15
C LEU A 259 32.31 18.89 -16.52
N LEU A 260 32.47 17.74 -17.18
CA LEU A 260 33.08 17.66 -18.52
C LEU A 260 32.07 17.94 -19.64
N GLN A 261 30.77 17.85 -19.34
CA GLN A 261 29.67 18.11 -20.26
C GLN A 261 29.08 19.52 -20.13
N SER A 262 29.54 20.32 -19.16
CA SER A 262 29.24 21.75 -18.99
C SER A 262 30.32 22.63 -19.61
#